data_AF-W9RZT2-F1
#
_entry.id   AF-W9RZT2-F1
#
_cell.length_a   1.000
_cell.length_b   1.000
_cell.length_c   1.000
_cell.angle_alpha   90.00
_cell.angle_beta   90.00
_cell.angle_gamma   90.00
#
_symmetry.space_group_name_H-M   'P 1'
#
loop_
_entity.id
_entity.type
_entity.pdbx_description
1 polymer ?
#
loop_
_entity_poly.entity_id
_entity_poly.type
_entity_poly.pdbx_seq_one_letter_code
_entity_poly.pdbx_strand_id
1 'polypeptide(L)'
;MTIVFFINLTCFGKRNDGVLVGAASRELYGHKAICGKKYKIKCINADYKTNRNPCKVENEVVVTMVDYCPGCKGNHIDLSKHAFDSIAHLSAGRIKIEFQLL
;
A
#
# COMPACT_ATOMS: atom_id res chain seq x y z
N MET A 1 6.94 -10.27 -11.89
CA MET A 1 5.87 -9.51 -11.21
C MET A 1 6.36 -8.08 -11.10
N THR A 2 5.97 -7.24 -12.05
CA THR A 2 6.51 -5.89 -12.18
C THR A 2 6.01 -5.05 -11.01
N ILE A 3 6.91 -4.71 -10.09
CA ILE A 3 6.67 -3.69 -9.07
C ILE A 3 6.58 -2.37 -9.85
N VAL A 4 5.37 -1.84 -9.97
CA VAL A 4 5.11 -0.59 -10.68
C VAL A 4 5.58 0.54 -9.76
N PHE A 5 6.87 0.87 -9.82
CA PHE A 5 7.42 2.14 -9.31
C PHE A 5 7.02 3.31 -10.22
N PHE A 6 5.79 3.34 -10.76
CA PHE A 6 5.27 4.57 -11.34
C PHE A 6 4.73 5.41 -10.20
N ILE A 7 5.66 6.06 -9.50
CA ILE A 7 5.34 7.23 -8.68
C ILE A 7 5.08 8.35 -9.68
N ASN A 8 3.87 8.38 -10.24
CA ASN A 8 3.42 9.51 -11.00
C ASN A 8 2.64 10.43 -10.06
N LEU A 9 3.23 10.73 -8.88
CA LEU A 9 2.70 11.49 -7.73
C LEU A 9 1.50 12.36 -8.09
N THR A 10 0.36 11.72 -8.31
CA THR A 10 -0.83 12.40 -8.85
C THR A 10 -1.39 13.34 -7.79
N CYS A 11 -1.04 13.09 -6.52
CA CYS A 11 -1.29 13.96 -5.39
C CYS A 11 -0.52 15.28 -5.44
N PHE A 12 0.81 15.27 -5.63
CA PHE A 12 1.65 16.45 -5.37
C PHE A 12 2.75 16.75 -6.41
N GLY A 13 2.84 16.00 -7.51
CA GLY A 13 3.99 16.04 -8.43
C GLY A 13 5.26 15.46 -7.79
N LYS A 14 6.42 15.53 -8.45
CA LYS A 14 7.67 14.94 -7.96
C LYS A 14 8.10 15.52 -6.59
N ARG A 15 7.83 14.79 -5.50
CA ARG A 15 8.25 15.06 -4.13
C ARG A 15 8.85 13.81 -3.50
N ASN A 16 9.80 14.02 -2.58
CA ASN A 16 10.35 12.96 -1.75
C ASN A 16 9.51 12.85 -0.46
N ASP A 17 8.44 12.07 -0.51
CA ASP A 17 7.56 11.81 0.64
C ASP A 17 8.05 10.64 1.53
N GLY A 18 9.32 10.26 1.37
CA GLY A 18 9.97 9.18 2.10
C GLY A 18 9.77 7.80 1.45
N VAL A 19 10.11 6.75 2.21
CA VAL A 19 10.08 5.35 1.73
C VAL A 19 8.86 4.57 2.21
N LEU A 20 8.07 5.13 3.14
CA LEU A 20 6.85 4.52 3.68
C LEU A 20 5.62 5.19 3.07
N VAL A 21 5.38 4.85 1.81
CA VAL A 21 4.31 5.45 1.01
C VAL A 21 3.42 4.38 0.37
N GLY A 22 2.22 4.80 -0.02
CA GLY A 22 1.26 3.97 -0.73
C GLY A 22 0.50 4.70 -1.85
N ALA A 23 0.00 3.95 -2.81
CA ALA A 23 -0.88 4.40 -3.87
C ALA A 23 -2.27 3.76 -3.75
N ALA A 24 -3.32 4.54 -3.99
CA ALA A 24 -4.70 4.09 -3.82
C ALA A 24 -5.32 3.64 -5.14
N SER A 25 -6.19 2.62 -5.10
CA SER A 25 -7.11 2.30 -6.20
C SER A 25 -8.06 3.46 -6.51
N ARG A 26 -8.81 3.37 -7.62
CA ARG A 26 -9.72 4.44 -8.05
C ARG A 26 -10.80 4.73 -7.00
N GLU A 27 -11.33 3.67 -6.41
CA GLU A 27 -12.40 3.68 -5.43
C GLU A 27 -11.95 4.35 -4.12
N LEU A 28 -10.68 4.18 -3.74
CA LEU A 28 -10.10 4.80 -2.54
C LEU A 28 -9.52 6.19 -2.80
N TYR A 29 -9.06 6.48 -4.03
CA TYR A 29 -8.41 7.73 -4.37
C TYR A 29 -9.32 8.95 -4.18
N GLY A 30 -10.62 8.78 -4.46
CA GLY A 30 -11.67 9.75 -4.12
C GLY A 30 -11.38 11.16 -4.63
N HIS A 31 -11.02 11.32 -5.91
CA HIS A 31 -10.63 12.61 -6.49
C HIS A 31 -9.53 13.34 -5.68
N LYS A 32 -8.47 12.63 -5.29
CA LYS A 32 -7.36 13.12 -4.45
C LYS A 32 -7.68 13.29 -2.96
N ALA A 33 -8.87 12.92 -2.49
CA ALA A 33 -9.23 13.06 -1.07
C ALA A 33 -8.34 12.24 -0.13
N ILE A 34 -7.66 11.21 -0.63
CA ILE A 34 -6.72 10.40 0.15
C ILE A 34 -5.30 10.99 0.20
N CYS A 35 -4.97 11.94 -0.67
CA CYS A 35 -3.62 12.47 -0.81
C CYS A 35 -3.10 13.14 0.48
N GLY A 36 -1.87 12.81 0.86
CA GLY A 36 -1.19 13.35 2.04
C GLY A 36 -1.68 12.80 3.38
N LYS A 37 -2.76 12.01 3.39
CA LYS A 37 -3.26 11.36 4.59
C LYS A 37 -2.37 10.19 4.98
N LYS A 38 -2.27 9.96 6.28
CA LYS A 38 -1.56 8.83 6.86
C LYS A 38 -2.53 7.72 7.20
N TYR A 39 -2.22 6.52 6.76
CA TYR A 39 -2.99 5.34 7.08
C TYR A 39 -2.13 4.36 7.85
N LYS A 40 -2.68 3.81 8.92
CA LYS A 40 -2.13 2.63 9.58
C LYS A 40 -2.60 1.41 8.79
N ILE A 41 -1.65 0.66 8.25
CA ILE A 41 -1.88 -0.57 7.50
C ILE A 41 -1.50 -1.75 8.38
N LYS A 42 -2.34 -2.78 8.42
CA LYS A 42 -2.10 -4.02 9.14
C LYS A 42 -2.24 -5.21 8.21
N CYS A 43 -1.24 -6.07 8.15
CA CYS A 43 -1.35 -7.36 7.46
C CYS A 43 -2.27 -8.29 8.25
N ILE A 44 -3.31 -8.81 7.60
CA ILE A 44 -4.20 -9.82 8.18
C ILE A 44 -3.92 -11.15 7.49
N ASN A 45 -3.65 -12.19 8.30
CA ASN A 45 -3.08 -13.50 7.94
C ASN A 45 -3.81 -14.24 6.79
N ALA A 46 -3.66 -13.79 5.55
CA ALA A 46 -4.25 -14.40 4.38
C ALA A 46 -3.42 -14.11 3.13
N ASP A 47 -2.58 -15.07 2.74
CA ASP A 47 -2.03 -15.13 1.40
C ASP A 47 -3.15 -15.53 0.41
N TYR A 48 -3.36 -14.71 -0.62
CA TYR A 48 -4.35 -14.95 -1.68
C TYR A 48 -4.11 -16.23 -2.50
N LYS A 49 -2.89 -16.78 -2.48
CA LYS A 49 -2.45 -17.90 -3.32
C LYS A 49 -2.20 -19.18 -2.55
N THR A 50 -1.58 -19.09 -1.37
CA THR A 50 -0.97 -20.28 -0.73
C THR A 50 -1.60 -20.69 0.59
N ASN A 51 -2.55 -19.91 1.12
CA ASN A 51 -3.16 -20.12 2.43
C ASN A 51 -2.15 -20.23 3.60
N ARG A 52 -0.91 -19.78 3.39
CA ARG A 52 0.10 -19.60 4.46
C ARG A 52 -0.02 -18.19 5.02
N ASN A 53 0.48 -17.98 6.23
CA ASN A 53 0.57 -16.63 6.80
C ASN A 53 1.80 -15.91 6.22
N PRO A 54 1.63 -14.84 5.43
CA PRO A 54 2.75 -14.07 4.89
C PRO A 54 3.16 -12.90 5.81
N CYS A 55 2.38 -12.60 6.85
CA CYS A 55 2.60 -11.47 7.74
C CYS A 55 3.82 -11.71 8.66
N LYS A 56 4.59 -10.66 8.89
CA LYS A 56 5.70 -10.67 9.86
C LYS A 56 5.17 -10.52 11.29
N VAL A 57 6.05 -10.69 12.29
CA VAL A 57 5.70 -10.48 13.72
C VAL A 57 5.24 -9.04 13.94
N GLU A 58 6.02 -8.08 13.46
CA GLU A 58 5.55 -6.72 13.27
C GLU A 58 4.76 -6.67 11.96
N ASN A 59 3.45 -6.52 12.06
CA ASN A 59 2.56 -6.58 10.90
C ASN A 59 1.81 -5.27 10.65
N GLU A 60 2.27 -4.18 11.26
CA GLU A 60 1.65 -2.86 11.16
C GLU A 60 2.66 -1.83 10.64
N VAL A 61 2.22 -0.92 9.78
CA VAL A 61 3.03 0.18 9.26
C VAL A 61 2.17 1.41 9.03
N VAL A 62 2.71 2.60 9.28
CA VAL A 62 2.06 3.85 8.91
C VAL A 62 2.63 4.32 7.57
N VAL A 63 1.76 4.55 6.60
CA VAL A 63 2.15 5.03 5.27
C VAL A 63 1.47 6.35 4.94
N THR A 64 2.15 7.17 4.15
CA THR A 64 1.56 8.37 3.55
C THR A 64 1.02 8.00 2.16
N MET A 65 -0.21 8.41 1.87
CA MET A 65 -0.83 8.17 0.57
C MET A 65 -0.42 9.27 -0.41
N VAL A 66 0.31 8.90 -1.46
CA VAL A 66 1.00 9.86 -2.35
C VAL A 66 0.66 9.69 -3.83
N ASP A 67 -0.04 8.62 -4.20
CA ASP A 67 -0.34 8.36 -5.60
C ASP A 67 -1.65 7.61 -5.86
N TYR A 68 -2.01 7.55 -7.13
CA TYR A 68 -3.10 6.81 -7.70
C TYR A 68 -2.55 5.59 -8.45
N CYS A 69 -3.10 4.42 -8.16
CA CYS A 69 -2.78 3.18 -8.85
C CYS A 69 -3.90 2.83 -9.86
N PRO A 70 -3.73 3.12 -11.16
CA PRO A 70 -4.75 2.81 -12.17
C PRO A 70 -4.95 1.31 -12.42
N GLY A 71 -3.94 0.48 -12.14
CA GLY A 71 -4.02 -0.98 -12.25
C GLY A 71 -4.60 -1.67 -11.00
N CYS A 72 -4.83 -0.92 -9.93
CA CYS A 72 -5.40 -1.42 -8.69
C CYS A 72 -6.93 -1.45 -8.78
N LYS A 73 -7.56 -2.45 -8.16
CA LYS A 73 -9.01 -2.68 -8.22
C LYS A 73 -9.63 -2.58 -6.83
N GLY A 74 -10.90 -2.22 -6.74
CA GLY A 74 -11.64 -2.28 -5.48
C GLY A 74 -10.94 -1.47 -4.38
N ASN A 75 -10.67 -2.09 -3.22
CA ASN A 75 -10.05 -1.40 -2.08
C ASN A 75 -8.55 -1.71 -1.94
N HIS A 76 -7.83 -1.82 -3.05
CA HIS A 76 -6.38 -2.09 -3.03
C HIS A 76 -5.57 -0.83 -2.69
N ILE A 77 -4.53 -1.03 -1.87
CA ILE A 77 -3.45 -0.07 -1.63
C ILE A 77 -2.15 -0.71 -2.12
N ASP A 78 -1.45 -0.05 -3.03
CA ASP A 78 -0.14 -0.48 -3.52
C ASP A 78 0.95 0.14 -2.65
N LEU A 79 1.59 -0.68 -1.82
CA LEU A 79 2.61 -0.23 -0.88
C LEU A 79 3.96 -0.16 -1.58
N SER A 80 4.74 0.87 -1.24
CA SER A 80 6.19 0.87 -1.49
C SER A 80 6.85 -0.40 -0.95
N LYS A 81 7.94 -0.83 -1.60
CA LYS A 81 8.65 -2.06 -1.23
C LYS A 81 9.04 -2.09 0.26
N HIS A 82 9.50 -0.97 0.82
CA HIS A 82 9.87 -0.87 2.23
C HIS A 82 8.66 -1.01 3.16
N ALA A 83 7.54 -0.35 2.87
CA ALA A 83 6.32 -0.50 3.66
C ALA A 83 5.70 -1.90 3.56
N PHE A 84 5.78 -2.55 2.40
CA PHE A 84 5.32 -3.93 2.27
C PHE A 84 6.21 -4.88 3.08
N ASP A 85 7.52 -4.77 2.92
CA ASP A 85 8.47 -5.66 3.61
C ASP A 85 8.47 -5.44 5.13
N SER A 86 8.02 -4.29 5.64
CA SER A 86 7.89 -4.13 7.09
C SER A 86 6.74 -4.96 7.68
N ILE A 87 5.71 -5.33 6.91
CA ILE A 87 4.53 -6.05 7.42
C ILE A 87 4.37 -7.48 6.91
N ALA A 88 5.00 -7.83 5.78
CA ALA A 88 4.87 -9.15 5.17
C ALA A 88 6.08 -9.54 4.33
N HIS A 89 6.26 -10.85 4.11
CA HIS A 89 7.29 -11.35 3.21
C HIS A 89 7.01 -10.97 1.75
N LEU A 90 7.96 -10.32 1.08
CA LEU A 90 7.85 -9.88 -0.32
C LEU A 90 7.46 -11.00 -1.30
N SER A 91 7.80 -12.25 -1.00
CA SER A 91 7.45 -13.43 -1.82
C SER A 91 5.94 -13.67 -1.92
N ALA A 92 5.15 -13.20 -0.96
CA ALA A 92 3.69 -13.29 -1.02
C ALA A 92 3.14 -12.44 -2.17
N GLY A 93 3.74 -11.27 -2.38
CA GLY A 93 3.41 -10.33 -3.44
C GLY A 93 2.06 -9.62 -3.29
N ARG A 94 1.03 -10.28 -2.76
CA ARG A 94 -0.27 -9.72 -2.42
C ARG A 94 -0.76 -10.34 -1.12
N ILE A 95 -1.23 -9.49 -0.22
CA ILE A 95 -1.72 -9.86 1.10
C ILE A 95 -3.07 -9.20 1.34
N LYS A 96 -3.88 -9.76 2.24
CA LYS A 96 -5.01 -9.02 2.78
C LYS A 96 -4.51 -8.04 3.85
N ILE A 97 -5.10 -6.87 3.88
CA ILE A 97 -4.77 -5.82 4.83
C ILE A 97 -6.05 -5.23 5.44
N GLU A 98 -5.91 -4.74 6.66
CA GLU A 98 -6.78 -3.70 7.21
C GLU A 98 -6.06 -2.36 7.11
N PHE A 99 -6.82 -1.28 6.92
CA PHE A 99 -6.26 0.06 6.91
C PHE A 99 -7.20 1.06 7.57
N GLN A 100 -6.63 1.95 8.38
CA GLN A 100 -7.36 2.97 9.12
C GLN A 100 -6.69 4.33 8.96
N LEU A 101 -7.50 5.37 8.73
CA LEU A 101 -7.03 6.75 8.71
C LEU A 101 -6.56 7.18 10.10
N LEU A 102 -5.41 7.85 10.17
CA LEU A 102 -4.89 8.51 11.37
C LEU A 102 -5.26 9.99 11.42
#